data_AF-A0A544TV24-F1
#
_entry.id   AF-A0A544TV24-F1
#
_cell.length_a   1.000
_cell.length_b   1.000
_cell.length_c   1.000
_cell.angle_alpha   90.00
_cell.angle_beta   90.00
_cell.angle_gamma   90.00
#
_symmetry.space_group_name_H-M   'P 1'
#
loop_
_entity.id
_entity.type
_entity.pdbx_description
1 polymer ?
#
loop_
_entity_poly.entity_id
_entity_poly.type
_entity_poly.pdbx_seq_one_letter_code
_entity_poly.pdbx_strand_id
1 'polypeptide(L)' 'MYIEITVDLTNYEGDVIDIRLSDYYSIKKMMDIAWQANSISKIPREGRWVRVVNKDKLFPGHLTMRYCGITTGDRIEII' A
#
# COMPACT_ATOMS: atom_id res chain seq x y z
N MET A 1 -3.03 7.08 -13.72
CA MET A 1 -4.45 7.35 -13.45
C MET A 1 -4.67 7.31 -11.94
N TYR A 2 -5.67 8.03 -11.43
CA TYR A 2 -6.00 7.93 -10.01
C TYR A 2 -6.77 6.63 -9.74
N ILE A 3 -6.36 5.90 -8.71
CA ILE A 3 -7.00 4.69 -8.22
C ILE A 3 -7.40 4.88 -6.76
N GLU A 4 -8.44 4.18 -6.33
CA GLU A 4 -8.89 4.14 -4.94
C GLU A 4 -8.66 2.74 -4.38
N ILE A 5 -7.79 2.65 -3.39
CA ILE A 5 -7.38 1.39 -2.78
C ILE A 5 -7.64 1.43 -1.29
N THR A 6 -7.85 0.26 -0.71
CA THR A 6 -7.93 0.08 0.74
C THR A 6 -6.57 -0.39 1.23
N VAL A 7 -5.95 0.33 2.17
CA VAL A 7 -4.67 -0.02 2.77
C VAL A 7 -4.91 -0.53 4.18
N ASP A 8 -4.39 -1.72 4.45
CA ASP A 8 -4.50 -2.42 5.72
C ASP A 8 -3.20 -2.31 6.51
N LEU A 9 -3.27 -1.59 7.62
CA LEU A 9 -2.15 -1.28 8.52
C LEU A 9 -2.24 -2.03 9.86
N THR A 10 -3.13 -3.03 10.00
CA THR A 10 -3.35 -3.71 11.28
C THR A 10 -2.09 -4.38 11.85
N ASN A 11 -1.13 -4.72 11.00
CA ASN A 11 0.18 -5.26 11.41
C ASN A 11 1.12 -4.22 12.07
N TYR A 12 0.77 -2.92 12.00
CA TYR A 12 1.60 -1.78 12.39
C TYR A 12 0.88 -0.78 13.29
N GLU A 13 -0.12 -1.22 14.06
CA GLU A 13 -0.95 -0.40 14.98
C GLU A 13 -1.81 0.67 14.26
N GLY A 14 -1.94 0.57 12.94
CA GLY A 14 -2.81 1.45 12.16
C GLY A 14 -4.16 0.82 11.86
N ASP A 15 -5.10 1.67 11.44
CA ASP A 15 -6.41 1.25 10.97
C ASP A 15 -6.41 0.93 9.47
N VAL A 16 -7.49 0.32 9.01
CA VAL A 16 -7.78 0.17 7.58
C VAL A 16 -8.25 1.51 7.04
N ILE A 17 -7.59 2.02 6.00
CA ILE A 17 -7.91 3.31 5.39
C ILE A 17 -8.07 3.23 3.88
N ASP A 18 -8.92 4.07 3.32
CA ASP A 18 -9.04 4.22 1.87
C ASP A 18 -8.19 5.41 1.40
N ILE A 19 -7.41 5.19 0.33
CA ILE A 19 -6.54 6.21 -0.25
C ILE A 19 -6.81 6.33 -1.75
N ARG A 20 -6.99 7.58 -2.21
CA ARG A 20 -6.98 7.93 -3.63
C ARG A 20 -5.63 8.51 -4.03
N LEU A 21 -4.95 7.86 -4.97
CA LEU A 21 -3.62 8.29 -5.43
C LEU A 21 -3.33 7.85 -6.86
N SER A 22 -2.21 8.32 -7.42
CA SER A 22 -1.78 7.93 -8.77
C SER A 22 -1.17 6.53 -8.81
N ASP A 23 -1.64 5.67 -9.71
CA ASP A 23 -1.06 4.34 -9.99
C ASP A 23 0.40 4.38 -10.47
N TYR A 24 0.92 5.54 -10.87
CA TYR A 24 2.33 5.75 -11.21
C TYR A 24 3.25 5.79 -9.99
N TYR A 25 2.72 5.94 -8.77
CA TYR A 25 3.54 5.88 -7.57
C TYR A 25 4.04 4.46 -7.32
N SER A 26 5.23 4.38 -6.72
CA SER A 26 5.73 3.14 -6.17
C SER A 26 4.91 2.71 -4.96
N ILE A 27 4.89 1.41 -4.69
CA ILE A 27 4.32 0.85 -3.45
C ILE A 27 4.96 1.54 -2.24
N LYS A 28 6.28 1.77 -2.28
CA LYS A 28 7.03 2.53 -1.27
C LYS A 28 6.39 3.89 -0.99
N LYS A 29 6.08 4.66 -2.05
CA LYS A 29 5.49 5.99 -1.92
C LYS A 29 4.06 5.94 -1.39
N MET A 30 3.28 4.94 -1.79
CA MET A 30 1.95 4.68 -1.22
C MET A 30 2.05 4.39 0.28
N MET A 31 3.00 3.54 0.71
CA MET A 31 3.24 3.27 2.12
C MET A 31 3.63 4.55 2.88
N ASP A 32 4.54 5.37 2.34
CA ASP A 32 4.91 6.64 2.98
C ASP A 32 3.69 7.56 3.20
N ILE A 33 2.74 7.59 2.25
CA ILE A 33 1.48 8.34 2.37
C ILE A 33 0.59 7.72 3.46
N ALA A 34 0.42 6.40 3.45
CA ALA A 34 -0.41 5.68 4.44
C ALA A 34 0.12 5.87 5.89
N TRP A 35 1.45 5.85 6.05
CA TRP A 35 2.13 6.12 7.33
C TRP A 35 1.87 7.54 7.83
N GLN A 36 2.05 8.53 6.95
CA GLN A 36 1.82 9.94 7.30
C GLN A 36 0.35 10.21 7.66
N ALA A 37 -0.58 9.60 6.92
CA ALA A 37 -2.02 9.74 7.19
C ALA A 37 -2.43 9.18 8.57
N ASN A 38 -1.80 8.08 9.02
CA ASN A 38 -2.13 7.43 10.29
C ASN A 38 -1.21 7.82 11.45
N SER A 39 -0.26 8.74 11.24
CA SER A 39 0.72 9.13 12.27
C SER A 39 1.48 7.93 12.88
N ILE A 40 1.74 6.89 12.07
CA ILE A 40 2.45 5.69 12.52
C ILE A 40 3.93 6.04 12.71
N SER A 41 4.44 5.87 13.92
CA SER A 41 5.84 6.13 14.26
C SER A 41 6.77 4.94 14.00
N LYS A 42 6.20 3.74 13.83
CA LYS A 42 6.93 2.49 13.63
C LYS A 42 7.55 2.44 12.24
N ILE A 43 8.82 2.03 12.16
CA ILE A 43 9.52 1.92 10.88
C ILE A 43 8.98 0.66 10.14
N PRO A 44 8.58 0.78 8.87
CA PRO A 44 8.19 -0.39 8.07
C PRO A 44 9.34 -1.40 7.97
N ARG A 45 9.02 -2.69 7.86
CA ARG A 45 10.02 -3.74 7.66
C ARG A 45 10.82 -3.53 6.37
N GLU A 46 12.05 -4.05 6.34
CA GLU A 46 12.91 -3.99 5.15
C GLU A 46 12.24 -4.66 3.93
N GLY A 47 12.57 -4.16 2.73
CA GLY A 47 11.96 -4.60 1.47
C GLY A 47 10.60 -3.98 1.15
N ARG A 48 9.86 -3.49 2.16
CA ARG A 48 8.57 -2.78 2.01
C ARG A 48 7.60 -3.57 1.13
N TRP A 49 7.39 -4.82 1.52
CA TRP A 49 6.55 -5.74 0.77
C TRP A 49 5.08 -5.51 1.08
N VAL A 50 4.24 -5.74 0.07
CA VAL A 50 2.79 -5.69 0.21
C VAL A 50 2.14 -6.91 -0.43
N ARG A 51 1.01 -7.33 0.13
CA ARG A 51 0.10 -8.31 -0.44
C ARG A 51 -1.13 -7.61 -0.98
N VAL A 52 -1.47 -7.87 -2.24
CA VAL A 52 -2.78 -7.50 -2.80
C VAL A 52 -3.74 -8.63 -2.48
N VAL A 53 -4.52 -8.46 -1.40
CA VAL A 53 -5.28 -9.55 -0.75
C VAL A 53 -6.24 -10.22 -1.73
N ASN A 54 -7.02 -9.43 -2.45
CA ASN A 54 -8.02 -9.90 -3.41
C ASN A 54 -7.41 -10.51 -4.69
N LYS A 55 -6.10 -10.37 -4.91
CA LYS A 55 -5.38 -10.96 -6.05
C LYS A 55 -4.41 -12.07 -5.64
N ASP A 56 -4.24 -12.28 -4.34
CA ASP A 56 -3.28 -13.19 -3.73
C ASP A 56 -1.86 -13.07 -4.32
N LYS A 57 -1.37 -11.83 -4.44
CA LYS A 57 -0.04 -11.53 -5.01
C LYS A 57 0.79 -10.67 -4.09
N LEU A 58 2.10 -10.94 -4.06
CA LEU A 58 3.10 -10.18 -3.33
C LEU A 58 3.93 -9.31 -4.27
N PHE A 59 4.18 -8.06 -3.86
CA PHE A 59 5.00 -7.13 -4.61
C PHE A 59 6.01 -6.40 -3.73
N PRO A 60 7.24 -6.18 -4.21
CA PRO A 60 8.24 -5.40 -3.51
C PRO A 60 8.00 -3.89 -3.65
N GLY A 61 8.43 -3.12 -2.64
CA GLY A 61 8.11 -1.70 -2.53
C GLY A 61 8.61 -0.79 -3.66
N HIS A 62 9.62 -1.20 -4.42
CA HIS A 62 10.21 -0.36 -5.47
C HIS A 62 9.40 -0.33 -6.77
N LEU A 63 8.46 -1.26 -6.99
CA LEU A 63 7.63 -1.31 -8.18
C LEU A 63 6.50 -0.29 -8.12
N THR A 64 6.07 0.19 -9.30
CA THR A 64 4.88 1.04 -9.42
C THR A 64 3.61 0.22 -9.28
N MET A 65 2.56 0.83 -8.72
CA MET A 65 1.27 0.17 -8.57
C MET A 65 0.69 -0.24 -9.92
N ARG A 66 0.86 0.60 -10.95
CA ARG A 66 0.52 0.27 -12.34
C ARG A 66 1.24 -0.97 -12.85
N TYR A 67 2.55 -1.09 -12.63
CA TYR A 67 3.31 -2.26 -13.07
C TYR A 67 2.84 -3.54 -12.37
N CYS A 68 2.46 -3.44 -11.10
CA CYS A 68 1.90 -4.54 -10.32
C CYS A 68 0.45 -4.90 -10.70
N GLY A 69 -0.18 -4.12 -11.59
CA GLY A 69 -1.58 -4.28 -11.94
C GLY A 69 -2.53 -3.96 -10.77
N ILE A 70 -2.13 -3.09 -9.85
CA ILE A 70 -2.96 -2.61 -8.74
C ILE A 70 -3.95 -1.58 -9.28
N THR A 71 -5.23 -1.77 -8.96
CA THR A 71 -6.37 -1.04 -9.51
C THR A 71 -7.35 -0.64 -8.42
N THR A 72 -8.32 0.22 -8.76
CA THR A 72 -9.39 0.59 -7.84
C THR A 72 -10.09 -0.65 -7.26
N GLY A 73 -10.36 -0.63 -5.96
CA GLY A 73 -11.00 -1.72 -5.23
C GLY A 73 -10.05 -2.78 -4.69
N ASP A 74 -8.75 -2.70 -4.97
CA ASP A 74 -7.77 -3.60 -4.37
C ASP A 74 -7.54 -3.30 -2.89
N ARG A 75 -7.39 -4.36 -2.09
CA ARG A 75 -6.97 -4.29 -0.69
C ARG A 75 -5.50 -4.63 -0.56
N ILE A 76 -4.72 -3.71 0.00
CA ILE A 76 -3.27 -3.80 0.16
C ILE A 76 -2.94 -4.04 1.63
N GLU A 77 -2.47 -5.24 1.95
CA GLU A 77 -1.93 -5.58 3.25
C GLU A 77 -0.42 -5.34 3.26
N ILE A 78 0.06 -4.64 4.28
CA ILE A 78 1.49 -4.35 4.45
C ILE A 78 2.10 -5.41 5.37
N ILE A 79 3.17 -6.04 4.92
CA ILE A 79 3.81 -7.18 5.59
C ILE A 79 5.20 -6.88 6.14
#